data_AF-A0A956LK66-F1
#
_entry.id   AF-A0A956LK66-F1
#
_cell.length_a   1.000
_cell.length_b   1.000
_cell.length_c   1.000
_cell.angle_alpha   90.00
_cell.angle_beta   90.00
_cell.angle_gamma   90.00
#
_symmetry.space_group_name_H-M   'P 1'
#
loop_
_entity.id
_entity.type
_entity.pdbx_description
1 polymer ?
#
loop_
_entity_poly.entity_id
_entity_poly.type
_entity_poly.pdbx_seq_one_letter_code
_entity_poly.pdbx_strand_id
1 'polypeptide(L)'
;PAPDASAACRDVPRGVTRALTRRVREEWHKEADDSKLVITHGCDRLAETIDELIVERSSGHGHSLYLERIERQDDGSYAFVRLDYGPYGAPMPRELEARSEWDWAAADGAKVHVATIPGARVEATLRRFRAALQVQVEERVPPPPPGTLRGGGYSWSSRDFHVAYHMVDSAGRGGQGFWVGYEGSGEQARWLPLDLAREAWVELVASEELDAQLQERAPTAADRDLFAERFATARGRGEEYGYWYLRERLLGMARTLGDTRLMTDLFAIARAEGEPHAVSRERSRATAVDVLVGLTGYDPRFDAQGAPRPGAAAAADMLARCDPAAP
;
A
#
# COMPACT_ATOMS: atom_id res chain seq x y z
N PRO A 1 14.07 12.29 -4.85
CA PRO A 1 14.90 12.83 -5.95
C PRO A 1 14.60 12.09 -7.27
N ALA A 2 14.40 12.80 -8.38
CA ALA A 2 14.30 12.15 -9.68
C ALA A 2 15.65 11.50 -10.04
N PRO A 3 15.69 10.29 -10.62
CA PRO A 3 16.95 9.64 -10.98
C PRO A 3 17.72 10.50 -11.98
N ASP A 4 19.02 10.71 -11.70
CA ASP A 4 19.92 11.46 -12.59
C ASP A 4 19.83 10.92 -14.02
N ALA A 5 19.50 11.79 -14.96
CA ALA A 5 19.37 11.45 -16.37
C ALA A 5 20.71 11.05 -17.02
N SER A 6 21.83 11.31 -16.35
CA SER A 6 23.18 10.91 -16.77
C SER A 6 23.52 9.45 -16.44
N ALA A 7 22.73 8.78 -15.58
CA ALA A 7 22.95 7.39 -15.22
C ALA A 7 22.80 6.46 -16.44
N ALA A 8 23.77 5.56 -16.62
CA ALA A 8 23.73 4.55 -17.68
C ALA A 8 22.42 3.73 -17.62
N CYS A 9 21.69 3.74 -18.74
CA CYS A 9 20.52 2.91 -18.95
C CYS A 9 20.92 1.43 -18.91
N ARG A 10 20.38 0.67 -17.96
CA ARG A 10 20.48 -0.79 -17.95
C ARG A 10 19.36 -1.39 -18.77
N ASP A 11 19.73 -2.22 -19.74
CA ASP A 11 18.77 -3.00 -20.51
C ASP A 11 18.11 -4.07 -19.64
N VAL A 12 16.79 -4.18 -19.76
CA VAL A 12 16.04 -5.29 -19.18
C VAL A 12 16.35 -6.56 -19.98
N PRO A 13 16.64 -7.72 -19.33
CA PRO A 13 16.88 -8.96 -20.06
C PRO A 13 15.73 -9.31 -21.00
N ARG A 14 16.04 -9.64 -22.26
CA ARG A 14 15.03 -9.90 -23.32
C ARG A 14 13.97 -10.93 -22.92
N GLY A 15 14.32 -11.94 -22.13
CA GLY A 15 13.37 -12.94 -21.64
C GLY A 15 12.31 -12.33 -20.71
N VAL A 16 12.73 -11.42 -19.82
CA VAL A 16 11.83 -10.70 -18.89
C VAL A 16 10.92 -9.75 -19.68
N THR A 17 11.49 -8.97 -20.62
CA THR A 17 10.73 -8.09 -21.52
C THR A 17 9.63 -8.84 -22.28
N ARG A 18 9.94 -10.02 -22.84
CA ARG A 18 8.97 -10.85 -23.57
C ARG A 18 7.87 -11.38 -22.64
N ALA A 19 8.23 -11.85 -21.45
CA ALA A 19 7.27 -12.34 -20.47
C ALA A 19 6.32 -11.22 -20.00
N LEU A 20 6.85 -10.04 -19.67
CA LEU A 20 6.05 -8.87 -19.29
C LEU A 20 5.14 -8.40 -20.43
N THR A 21 5.66 -8.33 -21.66
CA THR A 21 4.84 -7.97 -22.84
C THR A 21 3.68 -8.93 -23.04
N ARG A 22 3.90 -10.23 -22.82
CA ARG A 22 2.85 -11.24 -22.89
C ARG A 22 1.81 -11.03 -21.77
N ARG A 23 2.25 -10.90 -20.52
CA ARG A 23 1.36 -10.64 -19.37
C ARG A 23 0.51 -9.39 -19.57
N VAL A 24 1.12 -8.28 -20.02
CA VAL A 24 0.37 -7.06 -20.33
C VAL A 24 -0.72 -7.31 -21.36
N ARG A 25 -0.45 -8.08 -22.42
CA ARG A 25 -1.48 -8.41 -23.43
C ARG A 25 -2.57 -9.33 -22.91
N GLU A 26 -2.27 -10.19 -21.94
CA GLU A 26 -3.22 -11.10 -21.31
C GLU A 26 -4.17 -10.34 -20.37
N GLU A 27 -3.65 -9.38 -19.61
CA GLU A 27 -4.40 -8.62 -18.61
C GLU A 27 -5.06 -7.34 -19.19
N TRP A 28 -4.60 -6.83 -20.34
CA TRP A 28 -5.12 -5.58 -20.90
C TRP A 28 -6.52 -5.72 -21.50
N HIS A 29 -7.47 -5.00 -20.93
CA HIS A 29 -8.82 -4.82 -21.44
C HIS A 29 -8.89 -3.59 -22.35
N LYS A 30 -9.02 -3.81 -23.66
CA LYS A 30 -9.13 -2.72 -24.63
C LYS A 30 -10.40 -1.89 -24.40
N GLU A 31 -10.29 -0.59 -24.60
CA GLU A 31 -11.42 0.33 -24.67
C GLU A 31 -12.23 0.14 -25.96
N ALA A 32 -11.59 -0.30 -27.05
CA ALA A 32 -12.24 -0.58 -28.33
C ALA A 32 -11.60 -1.80 -29.03
N ASP A 33 -12.42 -2.62 -29.69
CA ASP A 33 -11.95 -3.86 -30.34
C ASP A 33 -10.82 -3.64 -31.37
N ASP A 34 -10.92 -2.54 -32.13
CA ASP A 34 -9.97 -2.15 -33.17
C ASP A 34 -8.80 -1.29 -32.66
N SER A 35 -8.71 -1.06 -31.36
CA SER A 35 -7.58 -0.35 -30.77
C SER A 35 -6.28 -1.14 -30.92
N LYS A 36 -5.18 -0.39 -31.01
CA LYS A 36 -3.84 -0.97 -31.05
C LYS A 36 -3.12 -0.71 -29.73
N LEU A 37 -2.76 -1.80 -29.05
CA LEU A 37 -1.91 -1.73 -27.88
C LEU A 37 -0.44 -1.55 -28.27
N VAL A 38 0.18 -0.48 -27.77
CA VAL A 38 1.61 -0.21 -27.88
C VAL A 38 2.24 -0.43 -26.52
N ILE A 39 3.18 -1.35 -26.44
CA ILE A 39 3.92 -1.68 -25.21
C ILE A 39 5.37 -1.32 -25.44
N THR A 40 5.89 -0.40 -24.65
CA THR A 40 7.29 -0.02 -24.62
C THR A 40 7.89 -0.38 -23.27
N HIS A 41 9.21 -0.53 -23.24
CA HIS A 41 9.96 -0.79 -22.02
C HIS A 41 10.94 0.36 -21.84
N GLY A 42 10.79 1.06 -20.73
CA GLY A 42 11.70 2.12 -20.30
C GLY A 42 13.06 1.57 -19.91
N CYS A 43 13.89 2.47 -19.39
CA CYS A 43 15.24 2.18 -18.95
C CYS A 43 15.33 2.11 -17.43
N ASP A 44 16.05 1.12 -16.94
CA ASP A 44 16.36 1.05 -15.53
C ASP A 44 17.64 1.85 -15.25
N ARG A 45 17.50 2.94 -14.48
CA ARG A 45 18.60 3.86 -14.14
C ARG A 45 19.16 3.64 -12.74
N LEU A 46 18.60 2.72 -11.97
CA LEU A 46 19.10 2.39 -10.63
C LEU A 46 20.34 1.50 -10.72
N ALA A 47 21.10 1.43 -9.63
CA ALA A 47 22.33 0.65 -9.54
C ALA A 47 21.99 -0.83 -9.62
N GLU A 48 23.00 -1.69 -9.77
CA GLU A 48 22.80 -3.14 -9.69
C GLU A 48 22.11 -3.51 -8.37
N THR A 49 22.67 -2.97 -7.29
CA THR A 49 22.30 -3.27 -5.92
C THR A 49 21.25 -2.30 -5.43
N ILE A 50 20.20 -2.85 -4.82
CA ILE A 50 19.17 -2.11 -4.11
C ILE A 50 19.46 -2.29 -2.63
N ASP A 51 19.59 -1.18 -1.91
CA ASP A 51 19.85 -1.22 -0.47
C ASP A 51 18.53 -1.30 0.31
N GLU A 52 17.47 -0.69 -0.21
CA GLU A 52 16.15 -0.72 0.41
C GLU A 52 15.02 -0.84 -0.62
N LEU A 53 14.02 -1.66 -0.29
CA LEU A 53 12.70 -1.62 -0.91
C LEU A 53 11.63 -1.72 0.19
N ILE A 54 10.69 -0.77 0.17
CA ILE A 54 9.47 -0.81 0.96
C ILE A 54 8.31 -1.02 -0.01
N VAL A 55 7.47 -2.01 0.24
CA VAL A 55 6.21 -2.26 -0.47
C VAL A 55 5.05 -2.20 0.52
N GLU A 56 4.10 -1.33 0.21
CA GLU A 56 2.82 -1.22 0.90
C GLU A 56 1.77 -1.84 -0.01
N ARG A 57 1.05 -2.86 0.47
CA ARG A 57 0.03 -3.53 -0.33
C ARG A 57 -1.20 -3.88 0.48
N SER A 58 -2.37 -3.76 -0.14
CA SER A 58 -3.64 -4.09 0.48
C SER A 58 -4.62 -4.63 -0.56
N SER A 59 -5.46 -5.58 -0.16
CA SER A 59 -6.59 -6.08 -0.97
C SER A 59 -7.85 -5.45 -0.42
N GLY A 60 -8.58 -4.63 -1.17
CA GLY A 60 -9.63 -3.82 -0.56
C GLY A 60 -10.82 -4.63 -0.02
N HIS A 61 -11.12 -5.80 -0.58
CA HIS A 61 -12.01 -6.81 0.04
C HIS A 61 -11.27 -7.82 0.94
N GLY A 62 -9.97 -8.04 0.76
CA GLY A 62 -9.20 -9.02 1.54
C GLY A 62 -8.82 -8.57 2.97
N HIS A 63 -9.39 -7.45 3.44
CA HIS A 63 -9.26 -6.93 4.82
C HIS A 63 -7.83 -6.79 5.39
N SER A 64 -6.80 -6.83 4.53
CA SER A 64 -5.41 -6.87 4.94
C SER A 64 -4.59 -5.71 4.37
N LEU A 65 -3.65 -5.21 5.16
CA LEU A 65 -2.65 -4.22 4.76
C LEU A 65 -1.29 -4.72 5.25
N TYR A 66 -0.34 -4.76 4.34
CA TYR A 66 1.03 -5.16 4.63
C TYR A 66 1.95 -3.99 4.30
N LEU A 67 2.83 -3.64 5.24
CA LEU A 67 4.01 -2.79 5.00
C LEU A 67 5.24 -3.67 5.12
N GLU A 68 5.90 -3.94 4.00
CA GLU A 68 7.00 -4.88 3.92
C GLU A 68 8.27 -4.13 3.51
N ARG A 69 9.33 -4.23 4.31
CA ARG A 69 10.63 -3.60 4.07
C ARG A 69 11.69 -4.69 3.94
N ILE A 70 12.54 -4.57 2.92
CA ILE A 70 13.84 -5.24 2.88
C ILE A 70 14.94 -4.21 2.96
N GLU A 71 15.99 -4.54 3.71
CA GLU A 71 17.19 -3.73 3.86
C GLU A 71 18.43 -4.62 3.72
N ARG A 72 19.29 -4.29 2.77
CA ARG A 72 20.50 -5.05 2.49
C ARG A 72 21.47 -4.97 3.68
N GLN A 73 22.07 -6.11 4.02
CA GLN A 73 23.06 -6.25 5.09
C GLN A 73 24.47 -6.34 4.50
N ASP A 74 25.49 -6.14 5.35
CA ASP A 74 26.91 -6.18 4.96
C ASP A 74 27.33 -7.53 4.37
N ASP A 75 26.72 -8.62 4.82
CA ASP A 75 26.96 -9.98 4.33
C ASP A 75 26.27 -10.28 2.97
N GLY A 76 25.53 -9.30 2.43
CA GLY A 76 24.79 -9.41 1.17
C GLY A 76 23.42 -10.08 1.30
N SER A 77 23.01 -10.52 2.50
CA SER A 77 21.63 -10.89 2.78
C SER A 77 20.73 -9.66 2.92
N TYR A 78 19.42 -9.87 3.09
CA TYR A 78 18.47 -8.79 3.37
C TYR A 78 17.73 -9.07 4.67
N ALA A 79 17.73 -8.09 5.57
CA ALA A 79 16.80 -8.08 6.69
C ALA A 79 15.41 -7.77 6.14
N PHE A 80 14.42 -8.58 6.53
CA PHE A 80 13.02 -8.43 6.15
C PHE A 80 12.19 -8.06 7.37
N VAL A 81 11.33 -7.06 7.21
CA VAL A 81 10.32 -6.67 8.19
C VAL A 81 8.97 -6.61 7.49
N ARG A 82 7.95 -7.25 8.06
CA ARG A 82 6.54 -7.10 7.67
C ARG A 82 5.75 -6.58 8.85
N LEU A 83 5.10 -5.43 8.65
CA LEU A 83 4.05 -4.92 9.51
C LEU A 83 2.72 -5.38 8.88
N ASP A 84 2.05 -6.30 9.55
CA ASP A 84 0.84 -6.95 9.08
C ASP A 84 -0.36 -6.42 9.84
N TYR A 85 -1.39 -5.99 9.12
CA TYR A 85 -2.71 -5.76 9.66
C TYR A 85 -3.72 -6.57 8.86
N GLY A 86 -4.36 -7.51 9.51
CA GLY A 86 -5.43 -8.30 8.94
C GLY A 86 -5.96 -9.32 9.95
N PRO A 87 -7.14 -9.90 9.71
CA PRO A 87 -7.67 -10.97 10.55
C PRO A 87 -6.80 -12.24 10.52
N TYR A 88 -5.90 -12.33 9.54
CA TYR A 88 -4.96 -13.42 9.36
C TYR A 88 -3.56 -12.88 9.56
N GLY A 89 -2.84 -13.32 10.60
CA GLY A 89 -1.41 -13.06 10.74
C GLY A 89 -0.54 -13.87 9.76
N ALA A 90 -1.06 -14.13 8.56
CA ALA A 90 -0.45 -14.90 7.48
C ALA A 90 -1.11 -14.47 6.14
N PRO A 91 -0.41 -14.56 5.00
CA PRO A 91 -1.02 -14.30 3.70
C PRO A 91 -2.23 -15.23 3.52
N MET A 92 -3.42 -14.67 3.24
CA MET A 92 -4.63 -15.47 3.01
C MET A 92 -4.40 -16.46 1.87
N PRO A 93 -4.63 -17.76 2.09
CA PRO A 93 -4.84 -18.71 1.01
C PRO A 93 -5.99 -18.22 0.12
N ARG A 94 -5.84 -18.33 -1.20
CA ARG A 94 -6.88 -17.94 -2.18
C ARG A 94 -8.25 -18.54 -1.87
N GLU A 95 -8.33 -19.70 -1.23
CA GLU A 95 -9.61 -20.34 -0.89
C GLU A 95 -10.38 -19.65 0.26
N LEU A 96 -9.71 -18.86 1.11
CA LEU A 96 -10.32 -18.20 2.27
C LEU A 96 -10.83 -16.78 1.96
N GLU A 97 -10.45 -16.18 0.82
CA GLU A 97 -11.01 -14.90 0.35
C GLU A 97 -12.53 -14.96 0.12
N ALA A 98 -13.12 -16.16 0.00
CA ALA A 98 -14.51 -16.37 -0.42
C ALA A 98 -15.53 -16.53 0.73
N ARG A 99 -15.14 -16.53 2.01
CA ARG A 99 -16.07 -16.69 3.14
C ARG A 99 -16.40 -15.34 3.77
N SER A 100 -17.69 -15.06 4.01
CA SER A 100 -18.21 -13.73 4.40
C SER A 100 -18.53 -13.57 5.90
N GLU A 101 -18.15 -14.54 6.74
CA GLU A 101 -18.49 -14.55 8.16
C GLU A 101 -17.33 -13.95 8.95
N TRP A 102 -17.28 -12.61 9.04
CA TRP A 102 -16.18 -11.89 9.67
C TRP A 102 -16.62 -11.14 10.92
N ASP A 103 -15.90 -11.37 12.03
CA ASP A 103 -15.94 -10.51 13.20
C ASP A 103 -14.89 -9.40 13.08
N TRP A 104 -15.36 -8.25 12.60
CA TRP A 104 -14.57 -7.03 12.40
C TRP A 104 -13.94 -6.52 13.71
N ALA A 105 -14.43 -6.96 14.87
CA ALA A 105 -13.95 -6.54 16.18
C ALA A 105 -12.69 -7.29 16.63
N ALA A 106 -12.29 -8.38 15.96
CA ALA A 106 -11.20 -9.25 16.41
C ALA A 106 -9.78 -8.82 15.98
N ALA A 107 -9.62 -7.78 15.15
CA ALA A 107 -8.30 -7.28 14.76
C ALA A 107 -7.72 -6.34 15.86
N ASP A 108 -6.82 -6.88 16.68
CA ASP A 108 -6.19 -6.20 17.83
C ASP A 108 -5.07 -5.19 17.47
N GLY A 109 -4.85 -4.94 16.18
CA GLY A 109 -3.84 -4.01 15.66
C GLY A 109 -2.82 -4.70 14.75
N ALA A 110 -1.64 -4.10 14.59
CA ALA A 110 -0.59 -4.65 13.73
C ALA A 110 0.26 -5.71 14.43
N LYS A 111 0.69 -6.71 13.66
CA LYS A 111 1.75 -7.67 14.01
C LYS A 111 3.05 -7.31 13.30
N VAL A 112 4.17 -7.65 13.91
CA VAL A 112 5.50 -7.44 13.31
C VAL A 112 6.18 -8.77 13.12
N HIS A 113 6.50 -9.10 11.87
CA HIS A 113 7.23 -10.29 11.49
C HIS A 113 8.60 -9.90 10.93
N VAL A 114 9.62 -10.68 11.28
CA VAL A 114 10.98 -10.50 10.76
C VAL A 114 11.54 -11.80 10.22
N ALA A 115 12.45 -11.67 9.25
CA ALA A 115 13.24 -12.77 8.71
C ALA A 115 14.54 -12.23 8.09
N THR A 116 15.43 -13.14 7.69
CA THR A 116 16.58 -12.83 6.84
C THR A 116 16.42 -13.58 5.52
N ILE A 117 16.53 -12.87 4.41
CA ILE A 117 16.35 -13.45 3.07
C ILE A 117 17.71 -13.51 2.35
N PRO A 118 18.08 -14.64 1.74
CA PRO A 118 19.28 -14.73 0.93
C PRO A 118 19.29 -13.70 -0.22
N GLY A 119 20.40 -12.99 -0.39
CA GLY A 119 20.54 -11.91 -1.37
C GLY A 119 20.20 -12.32 -2.79
N ALA A 120 20.66 -13.49 -3.23
CA ALA A 120 20.39 -14.00 -4.57
C ALA A 120 18.89 -14.13 -4.89
N ARG A 121 18.07 -14.48 -3.89
CA ARG A 121 16.61 -14.59 -4.04
C ARG A 121 15.97 -13.21 -4.18
N VAL A 122 16.37 -12.26 -3.33
CA VAL A 122 15.89 -10.88 -3.37
C VAL A 122 16.28 -10.22 -4.68
N GLU A 123 17.53 -10.35 -5.12
CA GLU A 123 18.02 -9.77 -6.38
C GLU A 123 17.28 -10.31 -7.62
N ALA A 124 16.95 -11.60 -7.64
CA ALA A 124 16.14 -12.19 -8.70
C ALA A 124 14.73 -11.58 -8.74
N THR A 125 14.11 -11.37 -7.58
CA THR A 125 12.82 -10.67 -7.47
C THR A 125 12.92 -9.21 -7.88
N LEU A 126 13.92 -8.47 -7.39
CA LEU A 126 14.14 -7.06 -7.70
C LEU A 126 14.35 -6.82 -9.20
N ARG A 127 15.05 -7.71 -9.91
CA ARG A 127 15.18 -7.62 -11.37
C ARG A 127 13.83 -7.65 -12.09
N ARG A 128 12.91 -8.51 -11.64
CA ARG A 128 11.55 -8.61 -12.22
C ARG A 128 10.68 -7.44 -11.81
N PHE A 129 10.75 -7.05 -10.54
CA PHE A 129 10.05 -5.89 -9.99
C PHE A 129 10.41 -4.61 -10.74
N ARG A 130 11.71 -4.30 -10.85
CA ARG A 130 12.22 -3.11 -11.57
C ARG A 130 11.84 -3.14 -13.05
N ALA A 131 11.94 -4.29 -13.70
CA ALA A 131 11.54 -4.44 -15.10
C ALA A 131 10.04 -4.17 -15.31
N ALA A 132 9.17 -4.66 -14.41
CA ALA A 132 7.74 -4.39 -14.47
C ALA A 132 7.44 -2.89 -14.35
N LEU A 133 8.14 -2.18 -13.46
CA LEU A 133 8.00 -0.73 -13.30
C LEU A 133 8.47 0.09 -14.53
N GLN A 134 9.25 -0.50 -15.44
CA GLN A 134 9.64 0.15 -16.70
C GLN A 134 8.64 -0.07 -17.82
N VAL A 135 7.62 -0.90 -17.64
CA VAL A 135 6.60 -1.13 -18.66
C VAL A 135 5.77 0.14 -18.84
N GLN A 136 5.67 0.58 -20.08
CA GLN A 136 4.80 1.69 -20.49
C GLN A 136 3.80 1.15 -21.51
N VAL A 137 2.53 1.50 -21.32
CA VAL A 137 1.44 1.02 -22.16
C VAL A 137 0.61 2.18 -22.66
N GLU A 138 0.36 2.19 -23.97
CA GLU A 138 -0.47 3.17 -24.66
C GLU A 138 -1.48 2.42 -25.53
N GLU A 139 -2.78 2.66 -25.31
CA GLU A 139 -3.82 2.19 -26.21
C GLU A 139 -4.13 3.26 -27.26
N ARG A 140 -3.86 2.95 -28.53
CA ARG A 140 -4.18 3.82 -29.65
C ARG A 140 -5.54 3.47 -30.21
N VAL A 141 -6.52 4.27 -29.83
CA VAL A 141 -7.91 4.16 -30.28
C VAL A 141 -8.07 4.94 -31.60
N PRO A 142 -8.40 4.30 -32.74
CA PRO A 142 -8.64 5.02 -33.99
C PRO A 142 -9.93 5.85 -33.92
N PRO A 143 -10.05 6.94 -34.71
CA PRO A 143 -11.26 7.75 -34.71
C PRO A 143 -12.47 6.93 -35.19
N PRO A 144 -13.67 7.15 -34.62
CA PRO A 144 -14.86 6.44 -35.05
C PRO A 144 -15.21 6.82 -36.51
N PRO A 145 -15.74 5.89 -37.32
CA PRO A 145 -16.27 6.20 -38.64
C PRO A 145 -17.33 7.32 -38.58
N PRO A 146 -17.43 8.20 -39.60
CA PRO A 146 -18.44 9.25 -39.64
C PRO A 146 -19.86 8.70 -39.42
N GLY A 147 -20.63 9.36 -38.54
CA GLY A 147 -22.01 8.97 -38.24
C GLY A 147 -22.16 7.77 -37.31
N THR A 148 -21.08 7.22 -36.76
CA THR A 148 -21.14 6.14 -35.76
C THR A 148 -20.86 6.66 -34.35
N LEU A 149 -21.65 6.21 -33.38
CA LEU A 149 -21.31 6.32 -31.96
C LEU A 149 -20.56 5.05 -31.57
N ARG A 150 -19.34 5.19 -31.04
CA ARG A 150 -18.59 4.05 -30.50
C ARG A 150 -19.03 3.83 -29.05
N GLY A 151 -19.56 2.64 -28.77
CA GLY A 151 -19.65 2.16 -27.39
C GLY A 151 -18.25 1.79 -26.90
N GLY A 152 -17.80 2.39 -25.81
CA GLY A 152 -16.55 1.98 -25.15
C GLY A 152 -16.77 0.67 -24.40
N GLY A 153 -15.80 -0.24 -24.48
CA GLY A 153 -15.70 -1.39 -23.58
C GLY A 153 -15.18 -0.90 -22.23
N TYR A 154 -16.05 -0.87 -21.21
CA TYR A 154 -15.63 -0.64 -19.83
C TYR A 154 -15.58 -1.99 -19.11
N SER A 155 -14.38 -2.43 -18.76
CA SER A 155 -14.20 -3.54 -17.82
C SER A 155 -14.12 -2.95 -16.42
N TRP A 156 -14.91 -3.50 -15.50
CA TRP A 156 -14.84 -3.19 -14.09
C TRP A 156 -14.73 -4.50 -13.31
N SER A 157 -13.82 -4.51 -12.35
CA SER A 157 -13.66 -5.61 -11.43
C SER A 157 -13.94 -5.13 -10.01
N SER A 158 -14.52 -6.01 -9.19
CA SER A 158 -14.57 -5.78 -7.74
C SER A 158 -13.20 -5.97 -7.08
N ARG A 159 -12.18 -6.39 -7.84
CA ARG A 159 -10.79 -6.43 -7.38
C ARG A 159 -10.31 -5.00 -7.15
N ASP A 160 -10.35 -4.60 -5.89
CA ASP A 160 -9.72 -3.41 -5.38
C ASP A 160 -8.38 -3.77 -4.76
N PHE A 161 -7.37 -2.97 -5.06
CA PHE A 161 -6.09 -3.13 -4.42
C PHE A 161 -5.42 -1.80 -4.20
N HIS A 162 -4.54 -1.81 -3.22
CA HIS A 162 -3.57 -0.77 -3.01
C HIS A 162 -2.19 -1.38 -3.23
N VAL A 163 -1.35 -0.64 -3.94
CA VAL A 163 0.09 -0.87 -3.99
C VAL A 163 0.80 0.47 -3.92
N ALA A 164 1.83 0.56 -3.08
CA ALA A 164 2.83 1.60 -3.16
C ALA A 164 4.21 1.00 -2.95
N TYR A 165 5.22 1.63 -3.54
CA TYR A 165 6.61 1.25 -3.30
C TYR A 165 7.48 2.49 -3.08
N HIS A 166 8.56 2.27 -2.33
CA HIS A 166 9.70 3.17 -2.23
C HIS A 166 10.96 2.30 -2.35
N MET A 167 11.90 2.70 -3.20
CA MET A 167 13.12 1.93 -3.45
C MET A 167 14.33 2.85 -3.47
N VAL A 168 15.43 2.42 -2.86
CA VAL A 168 16.72 3.13 -2.84
C VAL A 168 17.84 2.18 -3.22
N ASP A 169 18.69 2.62 -4.15
CA ASP A 169 19.86 1.89 -4.62
C ASP A 169 21.13 2.22 -3.83
N SER A 170 22.21 1.47 -4.08
CA SER A 170 23.49 1.68 -3.40
C SER A 170 24.22 2.97 -3.75
N ALA A 171 23.71 3.74 -4.72
CA ALA A 171 24.18 5.08 -5.03
C ALA A 171 23.27 6.17 -4.41
N GLY A 172 22.32 5.80 -3.53
CA GLY A 172 21.37 6.71 -2.90
C GLY A 172 20.29 7.24 -3.84
N ARG A 173 20.14 6.66 -5.04
CA ARG A 173 19.10 7.02 -6.00
C ARG A 173 17.88 6.18 -5.72
N GLY A 174 16.69 6.73 -5.96
CA GLY A 174 15.47 6.02 -5.66
C GLY A 174 14.32 6.34 -6.58
N GLY A 175 13.26 5.57 -6.39
CA GLY A 175 11.99 5.72 -7.09
C GLY A 175 10.84 5.37 -6.16
N GLN A 176 9.69 5.97 -6.41
CA GLN A 176 8.46 5.66 -5.70
C GLN A 176 7.29 5.69 -6.67
N GLY A 177 6.26 4.93 -6.36
CA GLY A 177 5.02 4.91 -7.12
C GLY A 177 3.92 4.32 -6.29
N PHE A 178 2.68 4.64 -6.64
CA PHE A 178 1.52 4.08 -5.97
C PHE A 178 0.31 4.06 -6.88
N TRP A 179 -0.62 3.17 -6.55
CA TRP A 179 -1.98 3.17 -7.04
C TRP A 179 -2.92 2.63 -5.97
N VAL A 180 -4.15 3.12 -5.99
CA VAL A 180 -5.24 2.66 -5.14
C VAL A 180 -6.53 2.88 -5.90
N GLY A 181 -7.39 1.89 -5.93
CA GLY A 181 -8.64 1.98 -6.66
C GLY A 181 -9.26 0.63 -6.94
N TYR A 182 -10.28 0.65 -7.79
CA TYR A 182 -10.86 -0.53 -8.39
C TYR A 182 -10.17 -0.80 -9.72
N GLU A 183 -9.85 -2.06 -9.96
CA GLU A 183 -9.31 -2.48 -11.24
C GLU A 183 -10.36 -2.20 -12.34
N GLY A 184 -9.98 -1.35 -13.28
CA GLY A 184 -10.85 -0.92 -14.36
C GLY A 184 -10.05 -0.47 -15.57
N SER A 185 -10.69 -0.47 -16.73
CA SER A 185 -9.99 -0.27 -18.00
C SER A 185 -9.38 1.13 -18.17
N GLY A 186 -9.95 2.15 -17.52
CA GLY A 186 -9.57 3.56 -17.71
C GLY A 186 -8.20 3.99 -17.14
N GLU A 187 -7.64 3.25 -16.17
CA GLU A 187 -6.34 3.57 -15.56
C GLU A 187 -5.29 2.45 -15.73
N GLN A 188 -5.53 1.48 -16.60
CA GLN A 188 -4.65 0.30 -16.79
C GLN A 188 -3.19 0.67 -17.06
N ALA A 189 -2.95 1.72 -17.85
CA ALA A 189 -1.60 2.19 -18.13
C ALA A 189 -0.83 2.61 -16.86
N ARG A 190 -1.55 3.07 -15.82
CA ARG A 190 -1.00 3.51 -14.53
C ARG A 190 -0.86 2.33 -13.57
N TRP A 191 -1.90 1.52 -13.41
CA TRP A 191 -1.93 0.49 -12.37
C TRP A 191 -1.30 -0.84 -12.77
N LEU A 192 -1.34 -1.23 -14.04
CA LEU A 192 -0.89 -2.56 -14.47
C LEU A 192 0.62 -2.79 -14.27
N PRO A 193 1.52 -1.84 -14.60
CA PRO A 193 2.94 -1.99 -14.28
C PRO A 193 3.21 -2.17 -12.78
N LEU A 194 2.44 -1.48 -11.93
CA LEU A 194 2.53 -1.60 -10.48
C LEU A 194 2.01 -2.94 -9.98
N ASP A 195 0.91 -3.46 -10.55
CA ASP A 195 0.38 -4.78 -10.19
C ASP A 195 1.34 -5.90 -10.60
N LEU A 196 1.94 -5.83 -11.79
CA LEU A 196 2.97 -6.79 -12.22
C LEU A 196 4.23 -6.74 -11.33
N ALA A 197 4.63 -5.56 -10.87
CA ALA A 197 5.71 -5.42 -9.89
C ALA A 197 5.30 -6.05 -8.54
N ARG A 198 4.07 -5.78 -8.08
CA ARG A 198 3.49 -6.39 -6.87
C ARG A 198 3.45 -7.90 -6.96
N GLU A 199 3.08 -8.49 -8.11
CA GLU A 199 3.08 -9.95 -8.31
C GLU A 199 4.46 -10.55 -8.06
N ALA A 200 5.51 -9.98 -8.67
CA ALA A 200 6.89 -10.45 -8.47
C ALA A 200 7.30 -10.37 -6.99
N TRP A 201 6.85 -9.33 -6.28
CA TRP A 201 7.07 -9.19 -4.85
C TRP A 201 6.30 -10.23 -4.03
N VAL A 202 5.01 -10.43 -4.32
CA VAL A 202 4.15 -11.40 -3.64
C VAL A 202 4.70 -12.82 -3.76
N GLU A 203 5.23 -13.21 -4.92
CA GLU A 203 5.89 -14.51 -5.09
C GLU A 203 7.07 -14.72 -4.12
N LEU A 204 7.81 -13.66 -3.77
CA LEU A 204 8.86 -13.74 -2.77
C LEU A 204 8.26 -13.87 -1.37
N VAL A 205 7.33 -12.97 -1.03
CA VAL A 205 6.91 -12.78 0.35
C VAL A 205 5.81 -13.74 0.81
N ALA A 206 5.13 -14.40 -0.12
CA ALA A 206 4.14 -15.45 0.14
C ALA A 206 4.69 -16.87 -0.10
N SER A 207 6.01 -17.01 -0.30
CA SER A 207 6.63 -18.32 -0.43
C SER A 207 6.59 -19.11 0.88
N GLU A 208 6.39 -20.42 0.79
CA GLU A 208 6.42 -21.33 1.95
C GLU A 208 7.76 -21.25 2.69
N GLU A 209 8.87 -21.08 1.99
CA GLU A 209 10.17 -21.02 2.66
C GLU A 209 10.37 -19.73 3.45
N LEU A 210 9.84 -18.59 2.98
CA LEU A 210 9.89 -17.36 3.78
C LEU A 210 8.92 -17.46 4.95
N ASP A 211 7.70 -17.96 4.71
CA ASP A 211 6.68 -18.10 5.75
C ASP A 211 7.19 -18.93 6.94
N ALA A 212 7.87 -20.04 6.66
CA ALA A 212 8.52 -20.89 7.67
C ALA A 212 9.65 -20.21 8.46
N GLN A 213 10.20 -19.09 7.96
CA GLN A 213 11.26 -18.32 8.60
C GLN A 213 10.76 -17.08 9.35
N LEU A 214 9.48 -16.70 9.17
CA LEU A 214 8.94 -15.51 9.82
C LEU A 214 8.85 -15.69 11.33
N GLN A 215 9.44 -14.75 12.05
CA GLN A 215 9.35 -14.67 13.51
C GLN A 215 8.50 -13.47 13.89
N GLU A 216 7.39 -13.72 14.58
CA GLU A 216 6.61 -12.65 15.21
C GLU A 216 7.38 -12.08 16.40
N ARG A 217 7.42 -10.75 16.53
CA ARG A 217 8.02 -10.06 17.68
C ARG A 217 7.23 -8.82 18.07
N ALA A 218 7.50 -8.31 19.28
CA ALA A 218 6.99 -7.02 19.70
C ALA A 218 7.54 -5.87 18.80
N PRO A 219 6.76 -4.80 18.58
CA PRO A 219 7.26 -3.64 17.84
C PRO A 219 8.42 -2.92 18.52
N THR A 220 9.38 -2.48 17.71
CA THR A 220 10.54 -1.68 18.10
C THR A 220 10.35 -0.21 17.67
N ALA A 221 11.27 0.67 18.08
CA ALA A 221 11.28 2.05 17.60
C ALA A 221 11.39 2.14 16.07
N ALA A 222 12.22 1.30 15.44
CA ALA A 222 12.39 1.29 13.99
C ALA A 222 11.11 0.90 13.23
N ASP A 223 10.28 0.00 13.78
CA ASP A 223 8.99 -0.35 13.16
C ASP A 223 7.99 0.81 13.26
N ARG A 224 8.01 1.54 14.39
CA ARG A 224 7.19 2.75 14.56
C ARG A 224 7.66 3.86 13.63
N ASP A 225 8.98 4.02 13.44
CA ASP A 225 9.56 4.95 12.48
C ASP A 225 9.11 4.65 11.05
N LEU A 226 9.25 3.40 10.62
CA LEU A 226 8.76 2.92 9.34
C LEU A 226 7.27 3.21 9.21
N PHE A 227 6.46 2.81 10.19
CA PHE A 227 5.02 3.02 10.15
C PHE A 227 4.64 4.50 10.08
N ALA A 228 5.26 5.37 10.90
CA ALA A 228 4.97 6.80 10.92
C ALA A 228 5.30 7.47 9.59
N GLU A 229 6.45 7.14 8.98
CA GLU A 229 6.82 7.64 7.65
C GLU A 229 5.80 7.20 6.59
N ARG A 230 5.42 5.92 6.61
CA ARG A 230 4.45 5.38 5.64
C ARG A 230 3.05 5.94 5.84
N PHE A 231 2.62 6.14 7.08
CA PHE A 231 1.36 6.79 7.41
C PHE A 231 1.32 8.22 6.87
N ALA A 232 2.34 9.03 7.15
CA ALA A 232 2.44 10.40 6.63
C ALA A 232 2.50 10.44 5.10
N THR A 233 3.27 9.53 4.48
CA THR A 233 3.35 9.40 3.02
C THR A 233 1.99 9.06 2.42
N ALA A 234 1.26 8.13 3.01
CA ALA A 234 -0.08 7.76 2.55
C ALA A 234 -1.06 8.94 2.68
N ARG A 235 -1.05 9.66 3.80
CA ARG A 235 -1.85 10.88 4.01
C ARG A 235 -1.57 11.96 2.97
N GLY A 236 -0.30 12.16 2.62
CA GLY A 236 0.14 13.10 1.59
C GLY A 236 -0.40 12.81 0.19
N ARG A 237 -0.98 11.63 -0.06
CA ARG A 237 -1.62 11.27 -1.33
C ARG A 237 -3.00 11.90 -1.52
N GLY A 238 -3.61 12.51 -0.50
CA GLY A 238 -4.88 13.24 -0.66
C GLY A 238 -6.10 12.32 -0.79
N GLU A 239 -6.87 12.43 -1.87
CA GLU A 239 -8.11 11.67 -2.07
C GLU A 239 -7.86 10.16 -2.13
N GLU A 240 -6.70 9.72 -2.63
CA GLU A 240 -6.27 8.33 -2.64
C GLU A 240 -6.08 7.74 -1.23
N TYR A 241 -5.78 8.55 -0.20
CA TYR A 241 -5.86 8.09 1.19
C TYR A 241 -7.32 7.86 1.62
N GLY A 242 -8.27 8.53 0.96
CA GLY A 242 -9.70 8.49 1.25
C GLY A 242 -10.35 7.13 1.04
N TYR A 243 -9.71 6.21 0.31
CA TYR A 243 -10.21 4.83 0.16
C TYR A 243 -10.28 4.15 1.53
N TRP A 244 -11.49 3.71 1.88
CA TRP A 244 -11.81 3.19 3.21
C TRP A 244 -10.88 2.04 3.63
N TYR A 245 -10.57 1.14 2.69
CA TYR A 245 -9.74 -0.03 2.94
C TYR A 245 -8.24 0.29 3.10
N LEU A 246 -7.79 1.50 2.77
CA LEU A 246 -6.43 1.94 3.08
C LEU A 246 -6.43 2.69 4.42
N ARG A 247 -7.28 3.72 4.55
CA ARG A 247 -7.40 4.54 5.76
C ARG A 247 -7.68 3.72 7.01
N GLU A 248 -8.73 2.90 7.00
CA GLU A 248 -9.15 2.14 8.19
C GLU A 248 -8.07 1.17 8.64
N ARG A 249 -7.30 0.60 7.70
CA ARG A 249 -6.24 -0.36 8.00
C ARG A 249 -4.99 0.31 8.54
N LEU A 250 -4.60 1.46 7.98
CA LEU A 250 -3.54 2.28 8.55
C LEU A 250 -3.91 2.74 9.98
N LEU A 251 -5.16 3.13 10.22
CA LEU A 251 -5.63 3.46 11.56
C LEU A 251 -5.64 2.26 12.50
N GLY A 252 -6.01 1.08 12.00
CA GLY A 252 -5.92 -0.17 12.74
C GLY A 252 -4.49 -0.52 13.13
N MET A 253 -3.52 -0.35 12.21
CA MET A 253 -2.09 -0.49 12.51
C MET A 253 -1.61 0.49 13.58
N ALA A 254 -2.14 1.72 13.57
CA ALA A 254 -1.75 2.76 14.52
C ALA A 254 -2.08 2.41 15.98
N ARG A 255 -3.00 1.47 16.24
CA ARG A 255 -3.26 0.98 17.60
C ARG A 255 -2.01 0.36 18.25
N THR A 256 -1.21 -0.36 17.46
CA THR A 256 0.02 -1.02 17.95
C THR A 256 1.27 -0.18 17.65
N LEU A 257 1.34 0.37 16.43
CA LEU A 257 2.55 1.00 15.88
C LEU A 257 2.53 2.54 15.96
N GLY A 258 1.39 3.15 16.30
CA GLY A 258 1.29 4.59 16.41
C GLY A 258 2.18 5.15 17.52
N ASP A 259 2.57 6.40 17.36
CA ASP A 259 3.22 7.20 18.38
C ASP A 259 2.83 8.68 18.26
N THR A 260 3.45 9.53 19.07
CA THR A 260 3.14 10.96 19.18
C THR A 260 3.28 11.72 17.86
N ARG A 261 4.06 11.22 16.89
CA ARG A 261 4.20 11.86 15.57
C ARG A 261 2.91 11.83 14.75
N LEU A 262 2.00 10.90 15.05
CA LEU A 262 0.72 10.76 14.34
C LEU A 262 -0.37 11.65 14.91
N MET A 263 -0.15 12.30 16.06
CA MET A 263 -1.22 12.99 16.82
C MET A 263 -1.96 14.03 15.96
N THR A 264 -1.24 14.86 15.20
CA THR A 264 -1.85 15.88 14.33
C THR A 264 -2.82 15.26 13.32
N ASP A 265 -2.43 14.17 12.67
CA ASP A 265 -3.27 13.49 11.69
C ASP A 265 -4.45 12.76 12.33
N LEU A 266 -4.23 12.08 13.46
CA LEU A 266 -5.28 11.38 14.21
C LEU A 266 -6.35 12.36 14.67
N PHE A 267 -5.93 13.55 15.12
CA PHE A 267 -6.83 14.64 15.48
C PHE A 267 -7.63 15.15 14.29
N ALA A 268 -6.98 15.37 13.13
CA ALA A 268 -7.67 15.77 11.91
C ALA A 268 -8.72 14.72 11.47
N ILE A 269 -8.40 13.43 11.59
CA ILE A 269 -9.32 12.33 11.27
C ILE A 269 -10.49 12.29 12.25
N ALA A 270 -10.24 12.43 13.56
CA ALA A 270 -11.28 12.44 14.58
C ALA A 270 -12.29 13.60 14.41
N ARG A 271 -11.85 14.75 13.85
CA ARG A 271 -12.67 15.94 13.58
C ARG A 271 -13.56 15.84 12.33
N ALA A 272 -13.27 14.94 11.38
CA ALA A 272 -13.92 14.98 10.07
C ALA A 272 -15.45 14.73 10.13
N GLU A 273 -16.27 15.64 9.60
CA GLU A 273 -17.75 15.56 9.51
C GLU A 273 -18.25 15.66 8.04
N GLY A 274 -19.44 15.12 7.72
CA GLY A 274 -20.11 15.24 6.40
C GLY A 274 -19.89 14.09 5.37
N GLU A 275 -20.75 14.02 4.33
CA GLU A 275 -20.87 13.00 3.24
C GLU A 275 -19.57 12.72 2.40
N PRO A 276 -19.50 11.72 1.47
CA PRO A 276 -20.16 10.40 1.38
C PRO A 276 -19.29 9.29 2.04
N HIS A 277 -19.84 8.08 2.20
CA HIS A 277 -19.29 6.95 3.00
C HIS A 277 -19.31 7.15 4.54
N ALA A 278 -20.42 7.70 5.07
CA ALA A 278 -20.60 8.03 6.48
C ALA A 278 -20.14 6.91 7.45
N VAL A 279 -20.51 5.65 7.17
CA VAL A 279 -20.17 4.51 8.04
C VAL A 279 -18.65 4.28 8.14
N SER A 280 -17.94 4.34 7.03
CA SER A 280 -16.48 4.15 7.02
C SER A 280 -15.75 5.29 7.73
N ARG A 281 -16.21 6.53 7.52
CA ARG A 281 -15.64 7.69 8.20
C ARG A 281 -15.91 7.64 9.70
N GLU A 282 -17.10 7.24 10.13
CA GLU A 282 -17.43 7.05 11.54
C GLU A 282 -16.53 6.01 12.21
N ARG A 283 -16.32 4.83 11.58
CA ARG A 283 -15.34 3.85 12.07
C ARG A 283 -13.93 4.43 12.14
N SER A 284 -13.50 5.15 11.12
CA SER A 284 -12.18 5.79 11.09
C SER A 284 -12.01 6.80 12.24
N ARG A 285 -13.04 7.59 12.55
CA ARG A 285 -13.05 8.52 13.69
C ARG A 285 -12.96 7.77 15.02
N ALA A 286 -13.78 6.73 15.19
CA ALA A 286 -13.76 5.92 16.40
C ALA A 286 -12.38 5.29 16.63
N THR A 287 -11.79 4.68 15.60
CA THR A 287 -10.44 4.12 15.67
C THR A 287 -9.39 5.20 15.95
N ALA A 288 -9.47 6.38 15.33
CA ALA A 288 -8.52 7.47 15.61
C ALA A 288 -8.60 7.93 17.08
N VAL A 289 -9.82 8.01 17.66
CA VAL A 289 -10.00 8.29 19.09
C VAL A 289 -9.39 7.18 19.94
N ASP A 290 -9.65 5.90 19.64
CA ASP A 290 -9.05 4.77 20.39
C ASP A 290 -7.52 4.87 20.42
N VAL A 291 -6.90 5.16 19.27
CA VAL A 291 -5.45 5.32 19.15
C VAL A 291 -4.97 6.50 20.00
N LEU A 292 -5.64 7.66 19.94
CA LEU A 292 -5.29 8.82 20.75
C LEU A 292 -5.41 8.53 22.26
N VAL A 293 -6.44 7.78 22.69
CA VAL A 293 -6.57 7.33 24.08
C VAL A 293 -5.39 6.43 24.47
N GLY A 294 -5.02 5.46 23.63
CA GLY A 294 -3.88 4.59 23.88
C GLY A 294 -2.55 5.34 23.97
N LEU A 295 -2.37 6.39 23.15
CA LEU A 295 -1.15 7.21 23.14
C LEU A 295 -1.04 8.18 24.32
N THR A 296 -2.16 8.75 24.74
CA THR A 296 -2.19 9.82 25.75
C THR A 296 -2.52 9.32 27.16
N GLY A 297 -3.14 8.14 27.27
CA GLY A 297 -3.74 7.63 28.51
C GLY A 297 -5.00 8.39 28.95
N TYR A 298 -5.49 9.34 28.16
CA TYR A 298 -6.67 10.15 28.46
C TYR A 298 -7.85 9.70 27.58
N ASP A 299 -8.93 9.23 28.20
CA ASP A 299 -10.16 8.88 27.48
C ASP A 299 -11.23 9.95 27.64
N PRO A 300 -11.41 10.85 26.65
CA PRO A 300 -12.38 11.93 26.73
C PRO A 300 -13.83 11.45 26.60
N ARG A 301 -14.04 10.18 26.23
CA ARG A 301 -15.38 9.58 26.11
C ARG A 301 -16.01 9.34 27.47
N PHE A 302 -15.26 9.48 28.55
CA PHE A 302 -15.78 9.39 29.90
C PHE A 302 -15.49 10.71 30.64
N ASP A 303 -16.45 11.17 31.46
CA ASP A 303 -16.17 12.25 32.40
C ASP A 303 -15.36 11.76 33.61
N ALA A 304 -15.02 12.67 34.54
CA ALA A 304 -14.27 12.33 35.74
C ALA A 304 -15.02 11.35 36.67
N GLN A 305 -16.31 11.12 36.43
CA GLN A 305 -17.17 10.20 37.16
C GLN A 305 -17.38 8.88 36.40
N GLY A 306 -16.75 8.71 35.23
CA GLY A 306 -16.86 7.51 34.40
C GLY A 306 -18.12 7.43 33.54
N ALA A 307 -18.91 8.52 33.44
CA ALA A 307 -20.11 8.53 32.62
C ALA A 307 -19.76 8.75 31.14
N PRO A 308 -20.37 8.00 30.20
CA PRO A 308 -20.08 8.12 28.78
C PRO A 308 -20.52 9.48 28.22
N ARG A 309 -19.72 10.03 27.30
CA ARG A 309 -19.93 11.29 26.59
C ARG A 309 -20.06 11.02 25.08
N PRO A 310 -20.80 11.85 24.33
CA PRO A 310 -20.86 11.74 22.87
C PRO A 310 -19.48 11.86 22.23
N GLY A 311 -19.18 11.00 21.24
CA GLY A 311 -17.85 10.91 20.62
C GLY A 311 -17.34 12.23 20.00
N ALA A 312 -18.23 13.06 19.45
CA ALA A 312 -17.87 14.37 18.92
C ALA A 312 -17.41 15.35 20.02
N ALA A 313 -18.08 15.36 21.17
CA ALA A 313 -17.71 16.19 22.32
C ALA A 313 -16.40 15.70 22.97
N ALA A 314 -16.20 14.38 23.00
CA ALA A 314 -14.98 13.75 23.48
C ALA A 314 -13.77 14.10 22.61
N ALA A 315 -13.90 14.00 21.28
CA ALA A 315 -12.86 14.42 20.35
C ALA A 315 -12.50 15.90 20.55
N ALA A 316 -13.51 16.79 20.63
CA ALA A 316 -13.31 18.23 20.85
C ALA A 316 -12.57 18.57 22.16
N ASP A 317 -12.86 17.88 23.27
CA ASP A 317 -12.19 18.12 24.56
C ASP A 317 -10.74 17.63 24.56
N MET A 318 -10.47 16.46 23.95
CA MET A 318 -9.09 15.97 23.81
C MET A 318 -8.23 16.90 22.95
N LEU A 319 -8.82 17.49 21.91
CA LEU A 319 -8.17 18.52 21.11
C LEU A 319 -7.88 19.79 21.91
N ALA A 320 -8.86 20.30 22.66
CA ALA A 320 -8.67 21.51 23.47
C ALA A 320 -7.56 21.33 24.53
N ARG A 321 -7.36 20.10 25.02
CA ARG A 321 -6.30 19.77 25.99
C ARG A 321 -4.93 19.52 25.36
N CYS A 322 -4.88 18.89 24.19
CA CYS A 322 -3.63 18.44 23.57
C CYS A 322 -3.11 19.40 22.47
N ASP A 323 -3.94 20.29 21.94
CA ASP A 323 -3.58 21.30 20.95
C ASP A 323 -4.33 22.62 21.21
N PRO A 324 -3.97 23.37 22.28
CA PRO A 324 -4.67 24.60 22.65
C PRO A 324 -4.50 25.75 21.64
N ALA A 325 -3.69 25.56 20.59
CA ALA A 325 -3.45 26.54 19.53
C ALA A 325 -4.22 26.23 18.23
N ALA A 326 -4.87 25.07 18.12
CA ALA A 326 -5.74 24.76 17.00
C ALA A 326 -7.08 25.51 17.15
N PRO A 327 -7.49 26.32 16.15
CA PRO A 327 -8.75 27.07 16.18
C PRO A 327 -9.99 26.18 16.23
#